data_AF-A0A9D5GP19-F1
#
_entry.id   AF-A0A9D5GP19-F1
#
_cell.length_a   1.000
_cell.length_b   1.000
_cell.length_c   1.000
_cell.angle_alpha   90.00
_cell.angle_beta   90.00
_cell.angle_gamma   90.00
#
_symmetry.space_group_name_H-M   'P 1'
#
loop_
_entity.id
_entity.type
_entity.pdbx_description
1 polymer ?
#
loop_
_entity_poly.entity_id
_entity_poly.type
_entity_poly.pdbx_seq_one_letter_code
_entity_poly.pdbx_strand_id
1 'polypeptide(L)'
;MEAKKLIKTLGFKPKENTSELFHKEYNSYAIEVDFEKKQFNFGNKIEAGRETTQNFSQPENWVVLECVDRLLEKGYQPENIILEKNTPLVMERVAGGWIFW
;
A
#
# COMPACT_ATOMS: atom_id res chain seq x y z
N MET A 1 1.38 16.56 -9.59
CA MET A 1 0.30 17.44 -9.06
C MET A 1 -0.94 16.64 -8.64
N GLU A 2 -1.23 15.49 -9.28
CA GLU A 2 -2.43 14.70 -8.98
C GLU A 2 -2.35 13.87 -7.68
N ALA A 3 -1.20 13.26 -7.38
CA ALA A 3 -1.03 12.43 -6.18
C ALA A 3 -1.32 13.16 -4.85
N LYS A 4 -0.82 14.40 -4.69
CA LYS A 4 -1.13 15.23 -3.51
C LYS A 4 -2.60 15.62 -3.42
N LYS A 5 -3.31 15.70 -4.55
CA LYS A 5 -4.76 15.93 -4.57
C LYS A 5 -5.49 14.66 -4.11
N LEU A 6 -5.09 13.49 -4.61
CA LEU A 6 -5.65 12.19 -4.23
C LEU A 6 -5.58 11.97 -2.71
N ILE A 7 -4.41 12.06 -2.11
CA ILE A 7 -4.26 11.82 -0.66
C ILE A 7 -5.01 12.85 0.20
N LYS A 8 -5.15 14.10 -0.27
CA LYS A 8 -5.98 15.11 0.40
C LYS A 8 -7.46 14.75 0.31
N THR A 9 -7.93 14.26 -0.84
CA THR A 9 -9.31 13.77 -1.01
C THR A 9 -9.59 12.56 -0.12
N LEU A 10 -8.60 11.66 0.04
CA LEU A 10 -8.67 10.54 0.98
C LEU A 10 -8.60 11.01 2.45
N GLY A 11 -8.36 12.29 2.73
CA GLY A 11 -8.36 12.83 4.10
C GLY A 11 -7.03 12.73 4.84
N PHE A 12 -5.92 12.46 4.15
CA PHE A 12 -4.58 12.54 4.73
C PHE A 12 -4.24 14.00 5.07
N LYS A 13 -3.64 14.19 6.25
CA LYS A 13 -3.24 15.49 6.77
C LYS A 13 -1.71 15.61 6.76
N PRO A 14 -1.15 16.80 6.52
CA PRO A 14 0.29 17.01 6.65
C PRO A 14 0.71 16.85 8.11
N LYS A 15 1.86 16.20 8.35
CA LYS A 15 2.42 16.07 9.69
C LYS A 15 3.07 17.40 10.10
N GLU A 16 2.77 17.90 11.29
CA GLU A 16 3.45 19.08 11.84
C GLU A 16 4.96 18.78 11.86
N ASN A 17 5.75 19.64 11.20
CA ASN A 17 7.21 19.59 10.97
C ASN A 17 7.72 19.09 9.59
N THR A 18 6.88 18.62 8.66
CA THR A 18 7.36 18.28 7.28
C THR A 18 6.28 18.53 6.22
N SER A 19 6.60 19.31 5.17
CA SER A 19 5.65 19.61 4.07
C SER A 19 5.41 18.44 3.10
N GLU A 20 6.27 17.42 3.17
CA GLU A 20 6.25 16.26 2.26
C GLU A 20 5.76 14.97 2.95
N LEU A 21 5.48 15.00 4.25
CA LEU A 21 4.96 13.84 4.98
C LEU A 21 3.49 14.06 5.33
N PHE A 22 2.67 13.10 4.92
CA PHE A 22 1.24 13.09 5.18
C PHE A 22 0.88 11.85 5.99
N HIS A 23 -0.09 11.95 6.88
CA HIS A 23 -0.60 10.81 7.63
C HIS A 23 -2.12 10.82 7.72
N LYS A 24 -2.69 9.64 7.94
CA LYS A 24 -4.09 9.45 8.27
C LYS A 24 -4.21 8.41 9.37
N GLU A 25 -5.01 8.73 10.37
CA GLU A 25 -5.25 7.87 11.54
C GLU A 25 -6.59 7.16 11.39
N TYR A 26 -6.60 5.88 11.75
CA TYR A 26 -7.73 4.97 11.72
C TYR A 26 -7.81 4.25 13.06
N ASN A 27 -8.70 4.66 13.95
CA ASN A 27 -8.84 4.11 15.31
C ASN A 27 -7.49 4.02 16.04
N SER A 28 -6.83 2.85 16.06
CA SER A 28 -5.54 2.59 16.70
C SER A 28 -4.39 2.36 15.70
N TYR A 29 -4.54 2.79 14.46
CA TYR A 29 -3.57 2.58 13.39
C TYR A 29 -3.36 3.84 12.57
N ALA A 30 -2.20 3.99 11.94
CA ALA A 30 -1.93 5.12 11.07
C ALA A 30 -1.18 4.66 9.82
N ILE A 31 -1.49 5.30 8.70
CA ILE A 31 -0.73 5.18 7.45
C ILE A 31 -0.06 6.51 7.19
N GLU A 32 1.17 6.46 6.72
CA GLU A 32 1.92 7.65 6.30
C GLU A 32 2.31 7.57 4.83
N VAL A 33 2.37 8.73 4.18
CA VAL A 33 2.78 8.90 2.79
C VAL A 33 3.90 9.93 2.76
N ASP A 34 5.08 9.50 2.36
CA ASP A 34 6.28 10.33 2.29
C ASP A 34 6.58 10.67 0.83
N PHE A 35 6.41 11.94 0.46
CA PHE A 35 6.66 12.44 -0.89
C PHE A 35 8.14 12.74 -1.16
N GLU A 36 8.96 12.90 -0.13
CA GLU A 36 10.40 13.10 -0.25
C GLU A 36 11.07 11.78 -0.63
N LYS A 37 10.78 10.73 0.14
CA LYS A 37 11.25 9.36 -0.12
C LYS A 37 10.44 8.63 -1.18
N LYS A 38 9.28 9.18 -1.58
CA LYS A 38 8.33 8.60 -2.54
C LYS A 38 7.86 7.20 -2.13
N GLN A 39 7.47 7.06 -0.87
CA GLN A 39 7.07 5.79 -0.28
C GLN A 39 5.77 5.87 0.53
N PHE A 40 5.08 4.73 0.61
CA PHE A 40 3.93 4.49 1.46
C PHE A 40 4.37 3.69 2.68
N ASN A 41 4.12 4.22 3.87
CA ASN A 41 4.33 3.51 5.12
C ASN A 41 2.97 2.99 5.61
N PHE A 42 2.74 1.70 5.36
CA PHE A 42 1.53 1.01 5.80
C PHE A 42 1.60 0.56 7.25
N GLY A 43 2.63 0.91 8.02
CA GLY A 43 2.87 0.47 9.40
C GLY A 43 3.38 -0.96 9.51
N ASN A 44 3.35 -1.52 10.72
CA ASN A 44 3.94 -2.83 11.05
C ASN A 44 2.92 -3.98 11.13
N LYS A 45 1.63 -3.70 11.01
CA LYS A 45 0.57 -4.71 11.15
C LYS A 45 0.06 -5.23 9.81
N ILE A 46 0.15 -4.41 8.76
CA ILE A 46 -0.18 -4.82 7.39
C ILE A 46 1.03 -5.58 6.84
N GLU A 47 0.84 -6.84 6.45
CA GLU A 47 1.90 -7.65 5.85
C GLU A 47 2.11 -7.20 4.40
N ALA A 48 3.25 -6.55 4.13
CA ALA A 48 3.65 -6.16 2.78
C ALA A 48 4.61 -7.22 2.21
N GLY A 49 4.16 -7.96 1.19
CA GLY A 49 4.99 -9.00 0.57
C GLY A 49 6.25 -8.49 -0.14
N ARG A 50 6.29 -7.20 -0.54
CA ARG A 50 7.44 -6.54 -1.19
C ARG A 50 7.51 -5.05 -0.88
N GLU A 51 8.73 -4.51 -0.90
CA GLU A 51 8.98 -3.06 -0.90
C GLU A 51 8.53 -2.38 -2.21
N THR A 52 8.34 -3.16 -3.29
CA THR A 52 7.94 -2.63 -4.60
C THR A 52 6.51 -2.08 -4.62
N THR A 53 5.62 -2.61 -3.78
CA THR A 53 4.23 -2.13 -3.64
C THR A 53 4.10 -0.88 -2.75
N GLN A 54 5.21 -0.44 -2.16
CA GLN A 54 5.26 0.65 -1.18
C GLN A 54 5.96 1.90 -1.70
N ASN A 55 6.19 2.04 -3.01
CA ASN A 55 6.84 3.22 -3.58
C ASN A 55 6.01 3.83 -4.73
N PHE A 56 6.37 5.03 -5.19
CA PHE A 56 5.58 5.74 -6.20
C PHE A 56 5.93 5.37 -7.65
N SER A 57 6.78 4.37 -7.87
CA SER A 57 7.29 4.04 -9.21
C SER A 57 6.21 3.46 -10.11
N GLN A 58 5.20 2.80 -9.52
CA GLN A 58 4.10 2.16 -10.24
C GLN A 58 2.76 2.85 -9.91
N PRO A 59 1.95 3.22 -10.92
CA PRO A 59 0.64 3.81 -10.69
C PRO A 59 -0.29 2.89 -9.89
N GLU A 60 -0.14 1.57 -10.03
CA GLU A 60 -0.91 0.55 -9.31
C GLU A 60 -0.76 0.68 -7.79
N ASN A 61 0.40 1.14 -7.30
CA ASN A 61 0.62 1.30 -5.86
C ASN A 61 -0.27 2.39 -5.24
N TRP A 62 -0.70 3.38 -6.03
CA TRP A 62 -1.68 4.37 -5.58
C TRP A 62 -3.08 3.78 -5.42
N VAL A 63 -3.45 2.82 -6.29
CA VAL A 63 -4.69 2.05 -6.16
C VAL A 63 -4.63 1.16 -4.93
N VAL A 64 -3.48 0.54 -4.65
CA VAL A 64 -3.27 -0.24 -3.42
C VAL A 64 -3.48 0.63 -2.19
N LEU A 65 -2.89 1.82 -2.12
CA LEU A 65 -3.12 2.76 -1.01
C LEU A 65 -4.60 3.07 -0.82
N GLU A 66 -5.32 3.36 -1.90
CA GLU A 66 -6.75 3.66 -1.86
C GLU A 66 -7.59 2.47 -1.38
N CYS A 67 -7.28 1.25 -1.82
CA CYS A 67 -7.93 0.05 -1.33
C CYS A 67 -7.70 -0.16 0.17
N VAL A 68 -6.46 0.01 0.64
CA VAL A 68 -6.13 -0.12 2.07
C VAL A 68 -6.87 0.94 2.90
N ASP A 69 -6.85 2.20 2.44
CA ASP A 69 -7.56 3.32 3.07
C ASP A 69 -9.05 2.97 3.28
N ARG A 70 -9.74 2.52 2.22
CA ARG A 70 -11.16 2.12 2.30
C ARG A 70 -11.41 0.93 3.22
N LEU A 71 -10.50 -0.03 3.28
CA LEU A 71 -10.63 -1.18 4.19
C LEU A 71 -10.52 -0.73 5.65
N LEU A 72 -9.55 0.12 5.97
CA LEU A 72 -9.38 0.64 7.33
C LEU A 72 -10.54 1.55 7.75
N GLU A 73 -11.09 2.37 6.84
CA GLU A 73 -12.31 3.16 7.10
C GLU A 73 -13.53 2.30 7.42
N LYS A 74 -13.63 1.12 6.80
CA LYS A 74 -14.69 0.14 7.09
C LYS A 74 -14.49 -0.60 8.42
N GLY A 75 -13.37 -0.38 9.11
CA GLY A 75 -13.07 -1.02 10.40
C GLY A 75 -12.40 -2.40 10.27
N TYR A 76 -11.83 -2.73 9.10
CA TYR A 76 -10.99 -3.91 9.00
C TYR A 76 -9.74 -3.74 9.86
N GLN A 77 -9.35 -4.81 10.55
CA GLN A 77 -8.12 -4.84 11.31
C GLN A 77 -6.91 -4.87 10.34
N PRO A 78 -5.87 -4.05 10.57
CA PRO A 78 -4.67 -4.02 9.74
C PRO A 78 -4.02 -5.40 9.55
N GLU A 79 -4.07 -6.25 10.57
CA GLU A 79 -3.53 -7.62 10.58
C GLU A 79 -4.23 -8.55 9.58
N ASN A 80 -5.44 -8.21 9.13
CA ASN A 80 -6.18 -8.98 8.13
C ASN A 80 -5.91 -8.50 6.69
N ILE A 81 -5.05 -7.50 6.51
CA ILE A 81 -4.70 -6.94 5.21
C ILE A 81 -3.31 -7.44 4.83
N ILE A 82 -3.23 -8.19 3.73
CA ILE A 82 -1.99 -8.68 3.15
C ILE A 82 -1.86 -8.05 1.77
N LEU A 83 -0.79 -7.30 1.55
CA LEU A 83 -0.46 -6.78 0.23
C LEU A 83 0.24 -7.87 -0.57
N GLU A 84 -0.14 -8.01 -1.84
CA GLU A 84 0.28 -9.10 -2.71
C GLU A 84 1.77 -9.41 -2.59
N LYS A 85 2.07 -10.65 -2.24
CA LYS A 85 3.40 -11.22 -2.33
C LYS A 85 3.53 -11.80 -3.73
N ASN A 86 4.53 -11.39 -4.50
CA ASN A 86 4.84 -12.16 -5.71
C ASN A 86 5.20 -13.58 -5.29
N THR A 87 4.29 -14.50 -5.53
CA THR A 87 4.66 -15.87 -5.83
C THR A 87 5.51 -15.81 -7.11
N PRO A 88 6.79 -16.21 -7.10
CA PRO A 88 7.43 -16.54 -8.36
C PRO A 88 6.56 -17.62 -9.00
N LEU A 89 5.97 -17.33 -10.17
CA LEU A 89 5.39 -18.38 -10.98
C LEU A 89 6.54 -19.29 -11.37
N VAL A 90 6.71 -20.39 -10.64
CA VAL A 90 7.62 -21.46 -11.04
C VAL A 90 6.98 -22.10 -12.25
N MET A 91 7.35 -21.62 -13.42
CA MET A 91 7.08 -22.32 -14.67
C MET A 91 8.03 -23.50 -14.75
N GLU A 92 7.69 -24.61 -14.10
CA GLU A 92 8.37 -25.87 -14.37
C GLU A 92 7.91 -26.37 -15.75
N ARG A 93 8.81 -26.42 -16.71
CA ARG A 93 8.58 -27.12 -17.98
C ARG A 93 8.50 -28.61 -17.69
N VAL A 94 7.34 -29.09 -17.28
CA VAL A 94 7.04 -30.53 -17.35
C VAL A 94 6.72 -30.89 -18.79
N ALA A 95 7.34 -31.96 -19.29
CA ALA A 95 7.34 -32.37 -20.69
C ALA A 95 5.96 -32.80 -21.26
N GLY A 96 4.84 -32.44 -20.63
CA GLY A 96 3.52 -33.00 -20.92
C GLY A 96 2.31 -32.08 -20.76
N GLY A 97 2.46 -30.78 -20.52
CA GLY A 97 1.34 -29.84 -20.48
C GLY A 97 1.22 -29.05 -19.17
N TRP A 98 0.34 -28.05 -19.20
CA TRP A 98 0.18 -27.05 -18.14
C TRP A 98 -0.72 -27.58 -17.03
N ILE A 99 -0.21 -27.67 -15.81
CA ILE A 99 -0.99 -27.90 -14.59
C ILE A 99 -0.94 -26.62 -13.76
N PHE A 100 -2.10 -25.99 -13.57
CA PHE A 100 -2.30 -24.93 -12.59
C PHE A 100 -2.67 -25.59 -11.26
N TRP A 101 -1.96 -25.24 -10.18
CA TRP A 101 -2.41 -25.45 -8.80
C TRP A 101 -2.76 -24.08 -8.21
#